data_AF-A0A957VQD7-F1
#
_entry.id   AF-A0A957VQD7-F1
#
_cell.length_a   1.000
_cell.length_b   1.000
_cell.length_c   1.000
_cell.angle_alpha   90.00
_cell.angle_beta   90.00
_cell.angle_gamma   90.00
#
_symmetry.space_group_name_H-M   'P 1'
#
loop_
_entity.id
_entity.type
_entity.pdbx_description
1 polymer ?
#
loop_
_entity_poly.entity_id
_entity_poly.type
_entity_poly.pdbx_seq_one_letter_code
_entity_poly.pdbx_strand_id
1 'polypeptide(L)'
;MPIVFVHGAGTRTYYRRYDVDWEHVEQHLRHYVAPVIAPDPENVAITLAYWGDLGVKLAWDGASIPEARMFSMYNHPLTSLIRTGRKRHIMMESWNRMAALAGHYLSRIVSLFRRPHFMQTTTFIGDAFHYLAVRGLAPQPGPIPARVLAALAEARRNQQSRNGEPLIVLSHSLGGLILYDIFTHFLPHMPAYAGIHVNFWTSISTQIGVFEEMKLFIASDARYGPDHPVPFPDRRFLSAWWNVWDSHDFLSFSVRGIIDGVDDEYFNSGLSVAGAHLACLKMSSFYTLFAEKLRKVV
;
A
#
# COMPACT_ATOMS: atom_id res chain seq x y z
N MET A 1 -13.78 7.80 -19.99
CA MET A 1 -12.66 7.05 -19.39
C MET A 1 -12.74 7.23 -17.90
N PRO A 2 -12.77 6.16 -17.13
CA PRO A 2 -12.64 6.26 -15.68
C PRO A 2 -11.22 5.87 -15.25
N ILE A 3 -10.61 6.69 -14.42
CA ILE A 3 -9.47 6.32 -13.59
C ILE A 3 -10.00 6.13 -12.17
N VAL A 4 -9.83 4.93 -11.62
CA VAL A 4 -10.19 4.63 -10.23
C VAL A 4 -8.92 4.57 -9.39
N PHE A 5 -8.86 5.38 -8.34
CA PHE A 5 -7.79 5.35 -7.36
C PHE A 5 -8.23 4.64 -6.08
N VAL A 6 -7.51 3.59 -5.69
CA VAL A 6 -7.73 2.86 -4.42
C VAL A 6 -6.51 3.04 -3.54
N HIS A 7 -6.60 3.93 -2.56
CA HIS A 7 -5.49 4.21 -1.65
C HIS A 7 -5.47 3.28 -0.42
N GLY A 8 -4.40 3.36 0.38
CA GLY A 8 -4.17 2.55 1.57
C GLY A 8 -4.65 3.23 2.86
N ALA A 9 -4.14 2.76 4.02
CA ALA A 9 -4.47 3.29 5.34
C ALA A 9 -4.22 4.82 5.53
N GLY A 10 -3.48 5.45 4.61
CA GLY A 10 -3.29 6.90 4.53
C GLY A 10 -4.55 7.69 4.16
N THR A 11 -5.65 7.06 3.73
CA THR A 11 -6.92 7.77 3.43
C THR A 11 -7.64 8.30 4.67
N ARG A 12 -7.18 8.02 5.89
CA ARG A 12 -7.95 8.37 7.09
C ARG A 12 -7.91 9.88 7.35
N THR A 13 -9.00 10.55 7.00
CA THR A 13 -9.21 12.00 7.23
C THR A 13 -9.06 12.44 8.69
N TYR A 14 -9.24 11.53 9.66
CA TYR A 14 -9.02 11.81 11.08
C TYR A 14 -7.52 12.05 11.42
N TYR A 15 -6.60 11.41 10.68
CA TYR A 15 -5.16 11.61 10.84
C TYR A 15 -4.62 12.64 9.82
N ARG A 16 -5.16 13.87 9.83
CA ARG A 16 -4.85 14.98 8.90
C ARG A 16 -3.37 15.25 8.57
N ARG A 17 -2.41 14.73 9.36
CA ARG A 17 -0.96 14.90 9.15
C ARG A 17 -0.34 13.89 8.17
N TYR A 18 -1.07 12.83 7.81
CA TYR A 18 -0.60 11.74 6.95
C TYR A 18 -1.50 11.50 5.74
N ASP A 19 -2.45 12.40 5.51
CA ASP A 19 -3.38 12.30 4.41
C ASP A 19 -2.61 12.33 3.08
N VAL A 20 -3.00 11.47 2.16
CA VAL A 20 -2.58 11.67 0.78
C VAL A 20 -3.30 12.88 0.25
N ASP A 21 -2.52 13.80 -0.30
CA ASP A 21 -3.05 14.95 -1.01
C ASP A 21 -3.77 14.44 -2.27
N TRP A 22 -5.07 14.14 -2.11
CA TRP A 22 -5.90 13.63 -3.19
C TRP A 22 -5.95 14.62 -4.34
N GLU A 23 -6.02 15.91 -4.05
CA GLU A 23 -6.03 16.96 -5.06
C GLU A 23 -4.75 16.90 -5.91
N HIS A 24 -3.59 16.73 -5.27
CA HIS A 24 -2.32 16.54 -5.97
C HIS A 24 -2.31 15.28 -6.85
N VAL A 25 -2.79 14.14 -6.34
CA VAL A 25 -2.88 12.88 -7.11
C VAL A 25 -3.82 13.05 -8.30
N GLU A 26 -5.00 13.63 -8.08
CA GLU A 26 -5.98 13.88 -9.13
C GLU A 26 -5.42 14.80 -10.21
N GLN A 27 -4.77 15.91 -9.84
CA GLN A 27 -4.13 16.83 -10.78
C GLN A 27 -3.03 16.12 -11.61
N HIS A 28 -2.24 15.23 -11.01
CA HIS A 28 -1.23 14.48 -11.74
C HIS A 28 -1.85 13.45 -12.69
N LEU A 29 -2.87 12.72 -12.26
CA LEU A 29 -3.61 11.80 -13.14
C LEU A 29 -4.27 12.56 -14.30
N ARG A 30 -4.86 13.72 -14.03
CA ARG A 30 -5.43 14.63 -15.03
C ARG A 30 -4.38 15.08 -16.04
N HIS A 31 -3.21 15.51 -15.57
CA HIS A 31 -2.20 16.12 -16.41
C HIS A 31 -1.41 15.09 -17.24
N TYR A 32 -1.05 13.94 -16.65
CA TYR A 32 -0.13 12.99 -17.27
C TYR A 32 -0.85 11.77 -17.87
N VAL A 33 -1.87 11.24 -17.19
CA VAL A 33 -2.48 9.94 -17.53
C VAL A 33 -3.72 10.12 -18.39
N ALA A 34 -4.61 11.06 -18.05
CA ALA A 34 -5.82 11.33 -18.81
C ALA A 34 -5.58 11.61 -20.31
N PRO A 35 -4.53 12.34 -20.73
CA PRO A 35 -4.27 12.60 -22.16
C PRO A 35 -3.79 11.37 -22.93
N VAL A 36 -3.25 10.36 -22.24
CA VAL A 36 -2.86 9.10 -22.89
C VAL A 36 -4.07 8.26 -23.22
N ILE A 37 -5.06 8.28 -22.33
CA ILE A 37 -6.24 7.48 -22.52
C ILE A 37 -7.23 8.22 -23.40
N ALA A 38 -7.54 9.50 -23.16
CA ALA A 38 -8.69 10.22 -23.72
C ALA A 38 -8.37 11.40 -24.65
N PRO A 39 -9.17 11.62 -25.71
CA PRO A 39 -9.06 12.84 -26.53
C PRO A 39 -9.52 14.10 -25.79
N ASP A 40 -10.36 13.94 -24.77
CA ASP A 40 -10.86 15.00 -23.89
C ASP A 40 -10.45 14.71 -22.43
N PRO A 41 -9.17 14.97 -22.08
CA PRO A 41 -8.60 14.59 -20.78
C PRO A 41 -9.21 15.33 -19.59
N GLU A 42 -9.69 16.56 -19.80
CA GLU A 42 -10.27 17.38 -18.73
C GLU A 42 -11.55 16.77 -18.17
N ASN A 43 -12.35 16.08 -19.01
CA ASN A 43 -13.61 15.46 -18.60
C ASN A 43 -13.50 13.95 -18.31
N VAL A 44 -12.28 13.41 -18.16
CA VAL A 44 -12.08 12.03 -17.68
C VAL A 44 -12.64 11.89 -16.25
N ALA A 45 -13.39 10.84 -15.96
CA ALA A 45 -13.82 10.62 -14.58
C ALA A 45 -12.62 10.12 -13.77
N ILE A 46 -12.24 10.81 -12.71
CA ILE A 46 -11.19 10.37 -11.79
C ILE A 46 -11.83 10.22 -10.41
N THR A 47 -11.89 8.99 -9.92
CA THR A 47 -12.67 8.65 -8.72
C THR A 47 -11.76 8.05 -7.66
N LEU A 48 -11.77 8.63 -6.46
CA LEU A 48 -11.22 8.01 -5.27
C LEU A 48 -12.22 7.00 -4.71
N ALA A 49 -11.86 5.71 -4.73
CA ALA A 49 -12.61 4.66 -4.03
C ALA A 49 -12.28 4.68 -2.53
N TYR A 50 -12.77 5.71 -1.84
CA TYR A 50 -12.48 5.95 -0.43
C TYR A 50 -13.11 4.88 0.47
N TRP A 51 -12.28 4.20 1.27
CA TRP A 51 -12.73 3.22 2.27
C TRP A 51 -12.25 3.53 3.69
N GLY A 52 -11.49 4.62 3.89
CA GLY A 52 -10.83 4.94 5.16
C GLY A 52 -11.76 5.12 6.36
N ASP A 53 -13.05 5.38 6.13
CA ASP A 53 -14.11 5.43 7.16
C ASP A 53 -14.48 4.05 7.73
N LEU A 54 -14.19 2.98 6.98
CA LEU A 54 -14.45 1.59 7.34
C LEU A 54 -13.24 0.89 7.98
N GLY A 55 -12.11 1.58 8.09
CA GLY A 55 -10.91 1.04 8.72
C GLY A 55 -11.10 0.78 10.22
N VAL A 56 -10.13 0.08 10.82
CA VAL A 56 -10.13 -0.20 12.27
C VAL A 56 -10.30 1.05 13.13
N LYS A 57 -11.17 1.02 14.13
CA LYS A 57 -11.25 2.08 15.14
C LYS A 57 -10.52 1.61 16.40
N LEU A 58 -9.47 2.33 16.80
CA LEU A 58 -8.74 2.01 18.02
C LEU A 58 -9.61 2.36 19.23
N ALA A 59 -9.98 1.37 20.03
CA ALA A 59 -10.93 1.53 21.13
C ALA A 59 -10.46 2.47 22.26
N TRP A 60 -9.16 2.76 22.33
CA TRP A 60 -8.55 3.68 23.30
C TRP A 60 -7.81 4.85 22.62
N ASP A 61 -8.23 5.25 21.41
CA ASP A 61 -7.66 6.38 20.67
C ASP A 61 -6.12 6.35 20.53
N GLY A 62 -5.54 5.15 20.46
CA GLY A 62 -4.10 4.97 20.35
C GLY A 62 -3.33 5.08 21.67
N ALA A 63 -3.98 4.98 22.83
CA ALA A 63 -3.29 4.99 24.14
C ALA A 63 -2.23 3.88 24.32
N SER A 64 -2.30 2.81 23.53
CA SER A 64 -1.29 1.75 23.50
C SER A 64 -0.01 2.13 22.74
N ILE A 65 -0.03 3.22 21.97
CA ILE A 65 1.08 3.67 21.14
C ILE A 65 2.08 4.37 22.05
N PRO A 66 3.33 3.86 22.18
CA PRO A 66 4.29 4.42 23.11
C PRO A 66 4.55 5.90 22.82
N GLU A 67 4.42 6.75 23.83
CA GLU A 67 4.89 8.12 23.72
C GLU A 67 6.41 8.12 23.50
N ALA A 68 6.84 8.72 22.39
CA ALA A 68 8.24 9.00 22.17
C ALA A 68 8.68 10.04 23.21
N ARG A 69 9.19 9.58 24.36
CA ARG A 69 9.85 10.46 25.33
C ARG A 69 11.02 11.12 24.62
N MET A 70 10.94 12.44 24.41
CA MET A 70 12.07 13.25 24.01
C MET A 70 13.06 13.24 25.18
N PHE A 71 14.05 12.35 25.14
CA PHE A 71 14.96 12.16 26.25
C PHE A 71 16.03 13.27 26.25
N SER A 72 16.03 14.06 27.32
CA SER A 72 17.16 14.87 27.76
C SER A 72 18.38 13.96 28.01
N MET A 73 19.59 14.43 27.67
CA MET A 73 20.87 13.75 27.89
C MET A 73 21.15 13.38 29.37
N TYR A 74 20.31 13.82 30.32
CA TYR A 74 20.48 13.63 31.75
C TYR A 74 20.31 12.19 32.27
N ASN A 75 19.60 11.30 31.56
CA ASN A 75 19.31 9.93 32.03
C ASN A 75 20.10 8.86 31.24
N HIS A 76 21.42 8.90 31.33
CA HIS A 76 22.31 7.92 30.69
C HIS A 76 22.52 6.67 31.56
N PRO A 77 22.42 5.42 31.04
CA PRO A 77 22.75 4.20 31.79
C PRO A 77 24.24 4.06 32.19
N LEU A 78 25.09 5.06 31.90
CA LEU A 78 26.48 5.10 32.34
C LEU A 78 26.61 5.76 33.71
N THR A 79 25.62 6.56 34.14
CA THR A 79 25.61 7.14 35.49
C THR A 79 25.29 6.09 36.57
N SER A 80 24.59 5.01 36.22
CA SER A 80 24.35 3.89 37.14
C SER A 80 25.49 2.86 37.16
N LEU A 81 26.42 2.88 36.19
CA LEU A 81 27.49 1.87 36.09
C LEU A 81 28.68 2.13 37.04
N ILE A 82 28.74 3.28 37.71
CA ILE A 82 29.85 3.62 38.61
C ILE A 82 29.68 3.01 40.01
N ARG A 83 28.54 2.40 40.36
CA ARG A 83 28.24 2.09 41.76
C ARG A 83 27.99 0.64 42.15
N THR A 84 28.25 -0.37 41.31
CA THR A 84 28.03 -1.76 41.77
C THR A 84 28.98 -2.76 41.13
N GLY A 85 30.04 -3.08 41.87
CA GLY A 85 30.98 -4.14 41.51
C GLY A 85 30.50 -5.54 41.92
N ARG A 86 30.94 -6.52 41.12
CA ARG A 86 31.09 -7.97 41.42
C ARG A 86 29.86 -8.88 41.36
N LYS A 87 29.25 -9.04 40.18
CA LYS A 87 28.69 -10.34 39.75
C LYS A 87 28.98 -10.59 38.26
N ARG A 88 29.39 -11.81 37.90
CA ARG A 88 29.77 -12.21 36.52
C ARG A 88 28.65 -11.94 35.49
N HIS A 89 27.39 -12.08 35.91
CA HIS A 89 26.22 -11.76 35.08
C HIS A 89 26.10 -10.25 34.77
N ILE A 90 26.43 -9.38 35.74
CA ILE A 90 26.46 -7.92 35.55
C ILE A 90 27.60 -7.53 34.60
N MET A 91 28.71 -8.28 34.59
CA MET A 91 29.83 -8.03 33.68
C MET A 91 29.50 -8.40 32.22
N MET A 92 28.84 -9.54 31.99
CA MET A 92 28.32 -9.89 30.67
C MET A 92 27.23 -8.91 30.22
N GLU A 93 26.34 -8.49 31.12
CA GLU A 93 25.33 -7.48 30.83
C GLU A 93 25.97 -6.13 30.50
N SER A 94 27.01 -5.73 31.23
CA SER A 94 27.77 -4.50 30.98
C SER A 94 28.52 -4.55 29.65
N TRP A 95 29.12 -5.69 29.31
CA TRP A 95 29.77 -5.91 28.02
C TRP A 95 28.76 -5.88 26.86
N ASN A 96 27.63 -6.56 27.00
CA ASN A 96 26.55 -6.53 26.00
C ASN A 96 25.97 -5.12 25.84
N ARG A 97 25.80 -4.36 26.92
CA ARG A 97 25.34 -2.96 26.87
C ARG A 97 26.38 -2.01 26.28
N MET A 98 27.68 -2.26 26.50
CA MET A 98 28.77 -1.50 25.87
C MET A 98 28.95 -1.83 24.38
N ALA A 99 28.89 -3.10 24.01
CA ALA A 99 28.90 -3.51 22.60
C ALA A 99 27.68 -2.97 21.86
N ALA A 100 26.52 -2.95 22.54
CA ALA A 100 25.30 -2.34 22.03
C ALA A 100 25.32 -0.81 22.08
N LEU A 101 26.31 -0.13 22.69
CA LEU A 101 26.30 1.33 22.85
C LEU A 101 26.34 2.05 21.49
N ALA A 102 27.19 1.58 20.57
CA ALA A 102 27.26 2.11 19.20
C ALA A 102 25.93 1.87 18.44
N GLY A 103 25.37 0.67 18.55
CA GLY A 103 24.03 0.35 18.02
C GLY A 103 22.91 1.14 18.70
N HIS A 104 23.06 1.51 19.97
CA HIS A 104 22.11 2.28 20.76
C HIS A 104 22.12 3.76 20.37
N TYR A 105 23.28 4.36 20.07
CA TYR A 105 23.35 5.72 19.51
C TYR A 105 22.82 5.76 18.07
N LEU A 106 23.20 4.78 17.23
CA LEU A 106 22.69 4.68 15.86
C LEU A 106 21.18 4.47 15.85
N SER A 107 20.67 3.53 16.65
CA SER A 107 19.23 3.28 16.79
C SER A 107 18.47 4.45 17.44
N ARG A 108 19.14 5.31 18.21
CA ARG A 108 18.55 6.55 18.75
C ARG A 108 18.43 7.65 17.70
N ILE A 109 19.44 7.81 16.83
CA ILE A 109 19.34 8.69 15.66
C ILE A 109 18.20 8.19 14.76
N VAL A 110 18.15 6.87 14.48
CA VAL A 110 17.04 6.22 13.77
C VAL A 110 15.70 6.42 14.51
N SER A 111 15.67 6.39 15.85
CA SER A 111 14.43 6.58 16.62
C SER A 111 13.85 7.98 16.58
N LEU A 112 14.68 9.01 16.38
CA LEU A 112 14.20 10.38 16.16
C LEU A 112 13.48 10.50 14.81
N PHE A 113 13.89 9.70 13.82
CA PHE A 113 13.15 9.54 12.58
C PHE A 113 11.88 8.68 12.75
N ARG A 114 11.70 7.88 13.81
CA ARG A 114 10.60 6.89 13.96
C ARG A 114 9.20 7.42 14.29
N ARG A 115 9.05 8.62 14.89
CA ARG A 115 7.74 9.06 15.44
C ARG A 115 6.59 9.13 14.41
N PRO A 116 6.79 9.63 13.17
CA PRO A 116 5.75 9.61 12.15
C PRO A 116 5.38 8.19 11.67
N HIS A 117 6.37 7.30 11.63
CA HIS A 117 6.22 5.94 11.10
C HIS A 117 5.47 5.00 12.03
N PHE A 118 5.58 5.16 13.36
CA PHE A 118 4.85 4.28 14.28
C PHE A 118 3.33 4.41 14.13
N MET A 119 2.80 5.62 13.97
CA MET A 119 1.36 5.80 13.74
C MET A 119 0.95 5.21 12.38
N GLN A 120 1.67 5.52 11.30
CA GLN A 120 1.36 4.98 9.98
C GLN A 120 1.44 3.44 9.94
N THR A 121 2.47 2.87 10.56
CA THR A 121 2.67 1.41 10.64
C THR A 121 1.61 0.75 11.52
N THR A 122 1.28 1.34 12.68
CA THR A 122 0.25 0.80 13.58
C THR A 122 -1.14 0.85 12.94
N THR A 123 -1.47 1.97 12.29
CA THR A 123 -2.73 2.12 11.55
C THR A 123 -2.77 1.14 10.38
N PHE A 124 -1.68 1.00 9.61
CA PHE A 124 -1.58 0.01 8.55
C PHE A 124 -1.81 -1.41 9.06
N ILE A 125 -1.09 -1.84 10.09
CA ILE A 125 -1.24 -3.19 10.68
C ILE A 125 -2.67 -3.41 11.16
N GLY A 126 -3.23 -2.42 11.87
CA GLY A 126 -4.61 -2.47 12.34
C GLY A 126 -5.62 -2.58 11.19
N ASP A 127 -5.43 -1.82 10.11
CA ASP A 127 -6.28 -1.87 8.93
C ASP A 127 -6.14 -3.16 8.14
N ALA A 128 -4.92 -3.69 8.02
CA ALA A 128 -4.69 -4.98 7.40
C ALA A 128 -5.42 -6.09 8.16
N PHE A 129 -5.28 -6.15 9.49
CA PHE A 129 -5.98 -7.15 10.30
C PHE A 129 -7.50 -6.96 10.28
N HIS A 130 -7.97 -5.72 10.34
CA HIS A 130 -9.40 -5.44 10.24
C HIS A 130 -9.94 -5.87 8.87
N TYR A 131 -9.27 -5.50 7.78
CA TYR A 131 -9.63 -5.94 6.43
C TYR A 131 -9.70 -7.46 6.33
N LEU A 132 -8.66 -8.19 6.76
CA LEU A 132 -8.64 -9.65 6.74
C LEU A 132 -9.81 -10.25 7.53
N ALA A 133 -10.17 -9.66 8.67
CA ALA A 133 -11.26 -10.13 9.51
C ALA A 133 -12.65 -9.85 8.94
N VAL A 134 -12.83 -8.76 8.18
CA VAL A 134 -14.16 -8.27 7.75
C VAL A 134 -14.39 -8.28 6.25
N ARG A 135 -13.41 -8.67 5.41
CA ARG A 135 -13.51 -8.64 3.94
C ARG A 135 -14.61 -9.54 3.36
N GLY A 136 -15.11 -10.51 4.12
CA GLY A 136 -16.15 -11.44 3.67
C GLY A 136 -15.68 -12.32 2.51
N LEU A 137 -16.63 -13.00 1.85
CA LEU A 137 -16.40 -13.87 0.70
C LEU A 137 -17.49 -13.63 -0.34
N ALA A 138 -17.19 -13.76 -1.63
CA ALA A 138 -18.24 -13.80 -2.64
C ALA A 138 -19.29 -14.89 -2.33
N PRO A 139 -20.59 -14.64 -2.56
CA PRO A 139 -21.17 -13.44 -3.15
C PRO A 139 -21.52 -12.33 -2.15
N GLN A 140 -21.06 -12.41 -0.91
CA GLN A 140 -21.35 -11.47 0.19
C GLN A 140 -20.06 -10.75 0.62
N PRO A 141 -19.52 -9.82 -0.19
CA PRO A 141 -18.35 -9.05 0.17
C PRO A 141 -18.60 -8.25 1.45
N GLY A 142 -17.56 -8.13 2.26
CA GLY A 142 -17.54 -7.23 3.39
C GLY A 142 -17.62 -5.75 2.98
N PRO A 143 -17.73 -4.83 3.94
CA PRO A 143 -17.95 -3.42 3.66
C PRO A 143 -16.87 -2.78 2.78
N ILE A 144 -15.59 -3.13 2.99
CA ILE A 144 -14.46 -2.57 2.25
C ILE A 144 -14.45 -3.06 0.78
N PRO A 145 -14.42 -4.38 0.48
CA PRO A 145 -14.52 -4.84 -0.91
C PRO A 145 -15.79 -4.38 -1.61
N ALA A 146 -16.95 -4.37 -0.92
CA ALA A 146 -18.21 -3.91 -1.49
C ALA A 146 -18.13 -2.46 -1.97
N ARG A 147 -17.44 -1.58 -1.24
CA ARG A 147 -17.25 -0.18 -1.62
C ARG A 147 -16.39 -0.03 -2.87
N VAL A 148 -15.28 -0.75 -2.94
CA VAL A 148 -14.39 -0.70 -4.11
C VAL A 148 -15.07 -1.31 -5.35
N LEU A 149 -15.82 -2.41 -5.19
CA LEU A 149 -16.65 -3.00 -6.25
C LEU A 149 -17.71 -2.00 -6.76
N ALA A 150 -18.36 -1.25 -5.86
CA ALA A 150 -19.31 -0.21 -6.26
C ALA A 150 -18.64 0.92 -7.07
N ALA A 151 -17.45 1.35 -6.68
CA ALA A 151 -16.67 2.35 -7.42
C ALA A 151 -16.27 1.83 -8.82
N LEU A 152 -15.83 0.56 -8.94
CA LEU A 152 -15.54 -0.06 -10.23
C LEU A 152 -16.79 -0.21 -11.10
N ALA A 153 -17.95 -0.51 -10.51
CA ALA A 153 -19.21 -0.57 -11.24
C ALA A 153 -19.66 0.81 -11.73
N GLU A 154 -19.45 1.87 -10.96
CA GLU A 154 -19.69 3.25 -11.39
C GLU A 154 -18.75 3.67 -12.51
N ALA A 155 -17.47 3.39 -12.36
CA ALA A 155 -16.48 3.57 -13.41
C ALA A 155 -16.91 2.84 -14.69
N ARG A 156 -17.37 1.58 -14.61
CA ARG A 156 -17.87 0.85 -15.78
C ARG A 156 -19.06 1.56 -16.44
N ARG A 157 -20.01 2.12 -15.69
CA ARG A 157 -21.12 2.91 -16.27
C ARG A 157 -20.61 4.16 -17.00
N ASN A 158 -19.66 4.89 -16.40
CA ASN A 158 -19.01 6.05 -17.01
C ASN A 158 -18.19 5.68 -18.26
N GLN A 159 -17.64 4.47 -18.29
CA GLN A 159 -16.95 3.93 -19.44
C GLN A 159 -17.91 3.71 -20.62
N GLN A 160 -19.09 3.14 -20.34
CA GLN A 160 -20.12 2.85 -21.35
C GLN A 160 -20.71 4.12 -21.96
N SER A 161 -20.93 5.17 -21.16
CA SER A 161 -21.46 6.45 -21.65
C SER A 161 -20.48 7.23 -22.54
N ARG A 162 -19.21 6.85 -22.53
CA ARG A 162 -18.14 7.48 -23.32
C ARG A 162 -17.54 6.50 -24.30
N ASN A 163 -18.34 5.77 -25.09
CA ASN A 163 -17.88 4.90 -26.18
C ASN A 163 -16.91 3.76 -25.79
N GLY A 164 -16.92 3.28 -24.54
CA GLY A 164 -16.19 2.07 -24.15
C GLY A 164 -14.67 2.25 -24.02
N GLU A 165 -14.21 3.48 -23.86
CA GLU A 165 -12.83 3.87 -23.58
C GLU A 165 -12.18 3.09 -22.42
N PRO A 166 -10.83 2.98 -22.27
CA PRO A 166 -10.24 2.10 -21.26
C PRO A 166 -10.54 2.51 -19.80
N LEU A 167 -10.71 1.50 -18.93
CA LEU A 167 -10.83 1.64 -17.48
C LEU A 167 -9.46 1.39 -16.84
N ILE A 168 -8.92 2.42 -16.18
CA ILE A 168 -7.61 2.40 -15.54
C ILE A 168 -7.78 2.38 -14.03
N VAL A 169 -6.94 1.61 -13.34
CA VAL A 169 -6.92 1.57 -11.88
C VAL A 169 -5.51 1.88 -11.36
N LEU A 170 -5.40 2.83 -10.45
CA LEU A 170 -4.19 3.07 -9.66
C LEU A 170 -4.46 2.65 -8.23
N SER A 171 -3.53 1.95 -7.60
CA SER A 171 -3.64 1.56 -6.20
C SER A 171 -2.36 1.74 -5.44
N HIS A 172 -2.49 2.03 -4.16
CA HIS A 172 -1.36 2.27 -3.29
C HIS A 172 -1.51 1.54 -1.95
N SER A 173 -0.42 0.96 -1.44
CA SER A 173 -0.38 0.31 -0.12
C SER A 173 -1.51 -0.73 0.03
N LEU A 174 -2.29 -0.68 1.12
CA LEU A 174 -3.40 -1.62 1.37
C LEU A 174 -4.45 -1.65 0.24
N GLY A 175 -4.59 -0.56 -0.54
CA GLY A 175 -5.48 -0.52 -1.70
C GLY A 175 -5.14 -1.59 -2.75
N GLY A 176 -3.85 -1.95 -2.88
CA GLY A 176 -3.40 -3.03 -3.74
C GLY A 176 -3.88 -4.40 -3.27
N LEU A 177 -3.91 -4.65 -1.95
CA LEU A 177 -4.39 -5.91 -1.39
C LEU A 177 -5.89 -6.07 -1.63
N ILE A 178 -6.65 -4.99 -1.42
CA ILE A 178 -8.10 -4.96 -1.66
C ILE A 178 -8.41 -5.29 -3.12
N LEU A 179 -7.68 -4.67 -4.06
CA LEU A 179 -7.85 -4.95 -5.48
C LEU A 179 -7.42 -6.36 -5.87
N TYR A 180 -6.36 -6.90 -5.27
CA TYR A 180 -5.94 -8.26 -5.57
C TYR A 180 -7.03 -9.28 -5.21
N ASP A 181 -7.63 -9.19 -4.01
CA ASP A 181 -8.79 -10.01 -3.63
C ASP A 181 -9.99 -9.75 -4.57
N ILE A 182 -10.18 -8.51 -5.06
CA ILE A 182 -11.24 -8.20 -6.04
C ILE A 182 -11.02 -8.92 -7.37
N PHE A 183 -9.83 -8.87 -7.95
CA PHE A 183 -9.54 -9.48 -9.24
C PHE A 183 -9.46 -11.01 -9.18
N THR A 184 -8.99 -11.56 -8.05
CA THR A 184 -8.75 -13.01 -7.91
C THR A 184 -9.92 -13.76 -7.30
N HIS A 185 -10.71 -13.11 -6.43
CA HIS A 185 -11.84 -13.76 -5.75
C HIS A 185 -13.20 -13.13 -6.07
N PHE A 186 -13.38 -11.82 -5.86
CA PHE A 186 -14.73 -11.26 -5.94
C PHE A 186 -15.29 -11.20 -7.37
N LEU A 187 -14.59 -10.57 -8.32
CA LEU A 187 -15.08 -10.43 -9.70
C LEU A 187 -15.37 -11.79 -10.38
N PRO A 188 -14.50 -12.82 -10.27
CA PRO A 188 -14.78 -14.13 -10.86
C PRO A 188 -16.03 -14.83 -10.32
N HIS A 189 -16.41 -14.55 -9.08
CA HIS A 189 -17.50 -15.23 -8.37
C HIS A 189 -18.77 -14.38 -8.21
N MET A 190 -18.82 -13.19 -8.80
CA MET A 190 -19.97 -12.27 -8.67
C MET A 190 -20.50 -11.86 -10.05
N PRO A 191 -21.47 -12.62 -10.61
CA PRO A 191 -22.02 -12.35 -11.94
C PRO A 191 -22.61 -10.95 -12.14
N ALA A 192 -23.08 -10.31 -11.06
CA ALA A 192 -23.55 -8.92 -11.08
C ALA A 192 -22.48 -7.91 -11.55
N TYR A 193 -21.19 -8.27 -11.44
CA TYR A 193 -20.05 -7.47 -11.85
C TYR A 193 -19.35 -8.00 -13.12
N ALA A 194 -19.94 -8.98 -13.83
CA ALA A 194 -19.33 -9.61 -15.01
C ALA A 194 -18.97 -8.64 -16.15
N GLY A 195 -19.62 -7.47 -16.18
CA GLY A 195 -19.33 -6.43 -17.17
C GLY A 195 -18.12 -5.54 -16.84
N ILE A 196 -17.50 -5.67 -15.67
CA ILE A 196 -16.32 -4.88 -15.29
C ILE A 196 -15.08 -5.48 -15.95
N HIS A 197 -14.33 -4.65 -16.65
CA HIS A 197 -13.03 -5.02 -17.23
C HIS A 197 -12.05 -3.86 -17.04
N VAL A 198 -10.96 -4.11 -16.34
CA VAL A 198 -9.89 -3.13 -16.10
C VAL A 198 -8.79 -3.35 -17.14
N ASN A 199 -8.53 -2.34 -17.96
CA ASN A 199 -7.55 -2.42 -19.02
C ASN A 199 -6.12 -2.38 -18.48
N PHE A 200 -5.88 -1.57 -17.44
CA PHE A 200 -4.56 -1.42 -16.86
C PHE A 200 -4.67 -1.15 -15.35
N TRP A 201 -3.99 -1.97 -14.56
CA TRP A 201 -3.84 -1.76 -13.13
C TRP A 201 -2.39 -1.38 -12.80
N THR A 202 -2.20 -0.26 -12.15
CA THR A 202 -0.92 0.14 -11.54
C THR A 202 -0.99 -0.07 -10.03
N SER A 203 -0.15 -0.93 -9.48
CA SER A 203 0.04 -1.08 -8.03
C SER A 203 1.36 -0.44 -7.61
N ILE A 204 1.31 0.51 -6.68
CA ILE A 204 2.50 1.19 -6.17
C ILE A 204 2.64 1.00 -4.67
N SER A 205 3.86 0.74 -4.20
CA SER A 205 4.14 0.66 -2.75
C SER A 205 3.22 -0.34 -2.02
N THR A 206 2.96 -1.49 -2.64
CA THR A 206 1.97 -2.48 -2.14
C THR A 206 2.62 -3.66 -1.45
N GLN A 207 1.84 -4.33 -0.60
CA GLN A 207 2.27 -5.51 0.15
C GLN A 207 1.85 -6.83 -0.53
N ILE A 208 1.48 -6.80 -1.83
CA ILE A 208 0.88 -7.95 -2.50
C ILE A 208 1.81 -9.16 -2.48
N GLY A 209 3.09 -8.99 -2.80
CA GLY A 209 4.07 -10.07 -2.81
C GLY A 209 4.14 -10.80 -1.47
N VAL A 210 4.37 -10.06 -0.39
CA VAL A 210 4.51 -10.66 0.95
C VAL A 210 3.21 -11.26 1.48
N PHE A 211 2.04 -10.69 1.12
CA PHE A 211 0.74 -11.26 1.51
C PHE A 211 0.47 -12.59 0.81
N GLU A 212 0.86 -12.74 -0.46
CA GLU A 212 0.76 -14.02 -1.16
C GLU A 212 1.78 -15.05 -0.63
N GLU A 213 3.01 -14.63 -0.29
CA GLU A 213 3.97 -15.51 0.39
C GLU A 213 3.42 -16.06 1.72
N MET A 214 2.67 -15.24 2.46
CA MET A 214 1.99 -15.64 3.70
C MET A 214 0.63 -16.31 3.47
N LYS A 215 0.19 -16.48 2.22
CA LYS A 215 -1.09 -17.08 1.83
C LYS A 215 -2.29 -16.42 2.50
N LEU A 216 -2.28 -15.08 2.55
CA LEU A 216 -3.30 -14.29 3.21
C LEU A 216 -4.45 -13.88 2.29
N PHE A 217 -4.34 -14.03 0.96
CA PHE A 217 -5.45 -13.73 0.05
C PHE A 217 -6.49 -14.84 0.04
N ILE A 218 -7.72 -14.49 -0.33
CA ILE A 218 -8.80 -15.48 -0.37
C ILE A 218 -8.52 -16.55 -1.43
N ALA A 219 -7.94 -16.14 -2.56
CA ALA A 219 -7.60 -17.02 -3.68
C ALA A 219 -6.22 -17.69 -3.54
N SER A 220 -5.45 -17.40 -2.47
CA SER A 220 -4.15 -18.04 -2.25
C SER A 220 -4.30 -19.55 -2.13
N ASP A 221 -3.40 -20.29 -2.76
CA ASP A 221 -3.38 -21.75 -2.75
C ASP A 221 -1.97 -22.26 -2.39
N ALA A 222 -1.89 -23.29 -1.56
CA ALA A 222 -0.66 -23.91 -1.10
C ALA A 222 0.11 -24.64 -2.21
N ARG A 223 -0.53 -24.91 -3.36
CA ARG A 223 0.13 -25.49 -4.53
C ARG A 223 1.14 -24.56 -5.21
N TYR A 224 1.01 -23.26 -5.00
CA TYR A 224 1.94 -22.25 -5.53
C TYR A 224 2.99 -21.90 -4.49
N GLY A 225 4.22 -21.68 -4.94
CA GLY A 225 5.38 -21.44 -4.09
C GLY A 225 6.64 -21.23 -4.91
N PRO A 226 7.83 -21.50 -4.35
CA PRO A 226 9.09 -21.43 -5.10
C PRO A 226 8.99 -22.20 -6.41
N ASP A 227 9.44 -21.58 -7.50
CA ASP A 227 9.42 -22.11 -8.88
C ASP A 227 8.04 -22.40 -9.49
N HIS A 228 6.95 -22.14 -8.76
CA HIS A 228 5.57 -22.30 -9.24
C HIS A 228 4.73 -21.06 -8.89
N PRO A 229 4.88 -19.96 -9.65
CA PRO A 229 4.19 -18.71 -9.38
C PRO A 229 2.67 -18.85 -9.51
N VAL A 230 1.95 -18.00 -8.78
CA VAL A 230 0.49 -17.87 -8.91
C VAL A 230 0.16 -17.34 -10.31
N PRO A 231 -0.86 -17.87 -11.00
CA PRO A 231 -1.26 -17.35 -12.30
C PRO A 231 -1.73 -15.89 -12.20
N PHE A 232 -1.54 -15.17 -13.29
CA PHE A 232 -2.10 -13.83 -13.46
C PHE A 232 -3.62 -13.84 -13.19
N PRO A 233 -4.19 -12.78 -12.56
CA PRO A 233 -5.64 -12.69 -12.35
C PRO A 233 -6.43 -12.87 -13.64
N ASP A 234 -7.67 -13.34 -13.54
CA ASP A 234 -8.46 -13.71 -14.72
C ASP A 234 -8.54 -12.55 -15.76
N ARG A 235 -8.07 -12.84 -16.98
CA ARG A 235 -7.96 -11.87 -18.09
C ARG A 235 -9.31 -11.31 -18.54
N ARG A 236 -10.43 -11.95 -18.17
CA ARG A 236 -11.78 -11.40 -18.35
C ARG A 236 -11.96 -10.09 -17.59
N PHE A 237 -11.28 -9.92 -16.46
CA PHE A 237 -11.43 -8.76 -15.57
C PHE A 237 -10.22 -7.82 -15.58
N LEU A 238 -9.04 -8.31 -15.97
CA LEU A 238 -7.81 -7.52 -15.96
C LEU A 238 -6.93 -7.82 -17.18
N SER A 239 -6.67 -6.80 -18.00
CA SER A 239 -5.83 -6.97 -19.21
C SER A 239 -4.34 -6.86 -18.90
N ALA A 240 -3.91 -5.88 -18.11
CA ALA A 240 -2.50 -5.65 -17.83
C ALA A 240 -2.29 -5.12 -16.41
N TRP A 241 -1.14 -5.46 -15.83
CA TRP A 241 -0.77 -5.06 -14.48
C TRP A 241 0.70 -4.65 -14.44
N TRP A 242 0.95 -3.43 -13.97
CA TRP A 242 2.26 -2.91 -13.66
C TRP A 242 2.41 -2.72 -12.14
N ASN A 243 3.33 -3.46 -11.52
CA ASN A 243 3.68 -3.31 -10.11
C ASN A 243 4.97 -2.49 -9.98
N VAL A 244 4.94 -1.46 -9.13
CA VAL A 244 6.06 -0.56 -8.91
C VAL A 244 6.48 -0.61 -7.45
N TRP A 245 7.76 -0.87 -7.22
CA TRP A 245 8.33 -0.98 -5.89
C TRP A 245 9.61 -0.16 -5.69
N ASP A 246 9.87 0.25 -4.45
CA ASP A 246 11.07 1.00 -4.04
C ASP A 246 11.76 0.25 -2.90
N SER A 247 13.05 -0.04 -3.04
CA SER A 247 13.88 -0.72 -2.04
C SER A 247 14.01 0.03 -0.71
N HIS A 248 13.77 1.35 -0.72
CA HIS A 248 13.80 2.17 0.50
C HIS A 248 12.44 2.25 1.19
N ASP A 249 11.37 1.79 0.53
CA ASP A 249 10.06 1.66 1.16
C ASP A 249 9.91 0.27 1.78
N PHE A 250 9.93 0.22 3.11
CA PHE A 250 9.80 -1.03 3.86
C PHE A 250 8.43 -1.73 3.71
N LEU A 251 7.43 -1.05 3.14
CA LEU A 251 6.11 -1.58 2.83
C LEU A 251 5.92 -1.86 1.33
N SER A 252 6.96 -1.72 0.51
CA SER A 252 6.92 -1.97 -0.93
C SER A 252 7.52 -3.32 -1.26
N PHE A 253 6.78 -4.15 -1.98
CA PHE A 253 7.21 -5.49 -2.33
C PHE A 253 7.10 -5.73 -3.82
N SER A 254 8.16 -6.32 -4.38
CA SER A 254 8.12 -6.92 -5.71
C SER A 254 7.15 -8.10 -5.70
N VAL A 255 6.50 -8.35 -6.84
CA VAL A 255 5.71 -9.57 -7.09
C VAL A 255 6.40 -10.51 -8.08
N ARG A 256 7.63 -10.18 -8.50
CA ARG A 256 8.41 -10.98 -9.45
C ARG A 256 8.69 -12.36 -8.87
N GLY A 257 8.38 -13.40 -9.65
CA GLY A 257 8.52 -14.80 -9.23
C GLY A 257 7.43 -15.29 -8.27
N ILE A 258 6.53 -14.41 -7.82
CA ILE A 258 5.39 -14.76 -6.98
C ILE A 258 4.11 -14.84 -7.82
N ILE A 259 3.91 -13.87 -8.71
CA ILE A 259 2.74 -13.80 -9.60
C ILE A 259 3.22 -13.70 -11.04
N ASP A 260 2.75 -14.61 -11.88
CA ASP A 260 3.14 -14.68 -13.28
C ASP A 260 2.49 -13.57 -14.11
N GLY A 261 3.19 -13.13 -15.16
CA GLY A 261 2.67 -12.20 -16.16
C GLY A 261 2.47 -10.74 -15.70
N VAL A 262 3.06 -10.34 -14.57
CA VAL A 262 3.05 -8.95 -14.07
C VAL A 262 4.30 -8.21 -14.54
N ASP A 263 4.13 -6.98 -15.05
CA ASP A 263 5.25 -6.06 -15.29
C ASP A 263 5.70 -5.50 -13.93
N ASP A 264 6.73 -6.12 -13.34
CA ASP A 264 7.24 -5.74 -12.02
C ASP A 264 8.51 -4.89 -12.15
N GLU A 265 8.48 -3.66 -11.67
CA GLU A 265 9.52 -2.67 -11.90
C GLU A 265 9.96 -1.94 -10.62
N TYR A 266 11.28 -1.80 -10.50
CA TYR A 266 11.90 -0.98 -9.47
C TYR A 266 11.83 0.49 -9.86
N PHE A 267 11.36 1.34 -8.95
CA PHE A 267 11.39 2.79 -9.07
C PHE A 267 12.15 3.39 -7.90
N ASN A 268 13.30 4.01 -8.18
CA ASN A 268 14.07 4.72 -7.18
C ASN A 268 13.48 6.12 -6.97
N SER A 269 12.75 6.33 -5.88
CA SER A 269 12.27 7.67 -5.55
C SER A 269 13.38 8.63 -5.14
N GLY A 270 14.54 8.15 -4.72
CA GLY A 270 15.59 8.98 -4.11
C GLY A 270 15.20 9.57 -2.75
N LEU A 271 14.03 9.21 -2.19
CA LEU A 271 13.62 9.61 -0.86
C LEU A 271 14.13 8.62 0.19
N SER A 272 14.34 9.13 1.41
CA SER A 272 14.63 8.29 2.55
C SER A 272 13.44 7.38 2.89
N VAL A 273 13.67 6.35 3.72
CA VAL A 273 12.63 5.45 4.26
C VAL A 273 11.41 6.21 4.78
N ALA A 274 11.61 7.43 5.30
CA ALA A 274 10.53 8.23 5.84
C ALA A 274 9.54 8.77 4.80
N GLY A 275 9.98 8.95 3.55
CA GLY A 275 9.16 9.49 2.46
C GLY A 275 8.90 8.50 1.32
N ALA A 276 9.70 7.43 1.21
CA ALA A 276 9.67 6.50 0.08
C ALA A 276 8.28 5.88 -0.16
N HIS A 277 7.52 5.55 0.89
CA HIS A 277 6.20 4.91 0.75
C HIS A 277 5.23 5.73 -0.10
N LEU A 278 5.13 7.03 0.18
CA LEU A 278 4.23 7.95 -0.53
C LEU A 278 4.89 8.61 -1.74
N ALA A 279 6.12 8.25 -2.08
CA ALA A 279 6.93 8.98 -3.04
C ALA A 279 6.30 8.99 -4.44
N CYS A 280 5.90 7.83 -4.94
CA CYS A 280 5.28 7.69 -6.27
C CYS A 280 4.03 8.58 -6.41
N LEU A 281 3.25 8.75 -5.33
CA LEU A 281 2.06 9.61 -5.37
C LEU A 281 2.38 11.10 -5.49
N LYS A 282 3.58 11.52 -5.09
CA LYS A 282 4.01 12.92 -5.07
C LYS A 282 4.83 13.33 -6.30
N MET A 283 5.49 12.37 -6.94
CA MET A 283 6.50 12.65 -7.95
C MET A 283 5.94 12.67 -9.37
N SER A 284 6.09 13.80 -10.07
CA SER A 284 5.71 13.91 -11.48
C SER A 284 6.46 12.92 -12.38
N SER A 285 7.70 12.54 -12.04
CA SER A 285 8.47 11.52 -12.78
C SER A 285 7.78 10.16 -12.79
N PHE A 286 7.11 9.77 -11.70
CA PHE A 286 6.31 8.55 -11.68
C PHE A 286 5.14 8.64 -12.64
N TYR A 287 4.40 9.75 -12.65
CA TYR A 287 3.24 9.90 -13.54
C TYR A 287 3.62 10.00 -15.02
N THR A 288 4.79 10.59 -15.33
CA THR A 288 5.36 10.53 -16.69
C THR A 288 5.63 9.09 -17.11
N LEU A 289 6.28 8.30 -16.26
CA LEU A 289 6.55 6.89 -16.54
C LEU A 289 5.25 6.07 -16.65
N PHE A 290 4.27 6.36 -15.79
CA PHE A 290 2.94 5.74 -15.86
C PHE A 290 2.27 6.01 -17.21
N ALA A 291 2.28 7.26 -17.67
CA ALA A 291 1.78 7.62 -18.99
C ALA A 291 2.51 6.85 -20.11
N GLU A 292 3.83 6.71 -20.04
CA GLU A 292 4.62 5.94 -21.02
C GLU A 292 4.31 4.45 -21.02
N LYS A 293 4.13 3.84 -19.84
CA LYS A 293 3.71 2.44 -19.70
C LYS A 293 2.34 2.23 -20.31
N LEU A 294 1.42 3.15 -20.04
CA LEU A 294 0.06 3.05 -20.49
C LEU A 294 -0.05 3.12 -22.03
N ARG A 295 0.71 4.02 -22.69
CA ARG A 295 0.78 4.12 -24.16
C ARG A 295 1.19 2.83 -24.88
N LYS A 296 1.83 1.89 -24.18
CA LYS A 296 2.23 0.60 -24.75
C LYS A 296 1.11 -0.44 -24.71
N VAL A 297 0.04 -0.15 -23.97
CA VAL A 297 -1.06 -1.09 -23.69
C VAL A 297 -2.40 -0.61 -24.22
N VAL A 298 -2.67 0.71 -24.21
CA VAL A 298 -3.93 1.30 -24.71
C VAL A 298 -3.86 1.77 -26.15
#